data_AF-A0A815IGP1-F1
#
_entry.id   AF-A0A815IGP1-F1
#
_cell.length_a   1.000
_cell.length_b   1.000
_cell.length_c   1.000
_cell.angle_alpha   90.00
_cell.angle_beta   90.00
_cell.angle_gamma   90.00
#
_symmetry.space_group_name_H-M   'P 1'
#
loop_
_entity.id
_entity.type
_entity.pdbx_description
1 polymer ?
#
loop_
_entity_poly.entity_id
_entity_poly.type
_entity_poly.pdbx_seq_one_letter_code
_entity_poly.pdbx_strand_id
1 'polypeptide(L)'
;MSVSKLESLPNEILATIIEKYINGVDLLRAFSFQLNKRFDSLIIQCQRLHFDFIQCHQDDFHLCMDFLPAYIDKIEELSISEENTPGQVYAFLSFFPSFAAFKRLRTLYFHYNDEALDWNIVEKALKSLADTMIETLSIKAMSTNNRLLLRNVIIDLFRLKSLKRFTLMSVSSSVNWSDLANVSSNIEHLTVSGIYCKFEDLQYIFISTPCLKYLDVDLINIIYPYYDEIEKNITSMSTLRTLILYFEHDSPITMNILREYFNCMPVLKHLEIKAHSKLLDENAWKMLLETSLPLLTHFILRTTLFRVEKFNNRGRGEVSRLIFAAGGQKYEDIRYEDDEWLLHKAKMPLGEMPVLEFDGTKLPQSKAIARFLAKQFQLAGRNNLEQGKVDAVVDTIEDLITKLIPVFDEQDDAKREELSKKFFSEELPKHLQNLDVLLKEFGNGGLFFVGNHLTWADLYFYNFFETILGINENCLDIYPSLKQNREEVEKQPKIAEYLKNRPKTSI
;
A
#
# COMPACT_ATOMS: atom_id res chain seq x y z
N MET A 1 -7.17 -12.17 -32.45
CA MET A 1 -7.38 -12.85 -33.76
C MET A 1 -6.84 -11.96 -34.86
N SER A 2 -6.34 -12.50 -35.98
CA SER A 2 -6.04 -11.66 -37.16
C SER A 2 -7.34 -11.11 -37.75
N VAL A 3 -7.28 -9.94 -38.40
CA VAL A 3 -8.41 -9.34 -39.14
C VAL A 3 -9.03 -10.34 -40.11
N SER A 4 -8.20 -11.07 -40.86
CA SER A 4 -8.64 -12.11 -41.78
C SER A 4 -9.48 -13.20 -41.13
N LYS A 5 -9.21 -13.55 -39.87
CA LYS A 5 -10.03 -14.52 -39.12
C LYS A 5 -11.35 -13.90 -38.67
N LEU A 6 -11.36 -12.64 -38.25
CA LEU A 6 -12.61 -11.93 -37.93
C LEU A 6 -13.50 -11.83 -39.18
N GLU A 7 -12.93 -11.41 -40.31
CA GLU A 7 -13.66 -11.29 -41.58
C GLU A 7 -14.22 -12.63 -42.08
N SER A 8 -13.63 -13.76 -41.71
CA SER A 8 -14.15 -15.09 -42.09
C SER A 8 -15.40 -15.52 -41.33
N LEU A 9 -15.70 -14.90 -40.18
CA LEU A 9 -16.82 -15.32 -39.33
C LEU A 9 -18.17 -14.76 -39.83
N PRO A 10 -19.30 -15.47 -39.63
CA PRO A 10 -20.64 -14.94 -39.86
C PRO A 10 -20.98 -13.72 -39.00
N ASN A 11 -21.84 -12.82 -39.49
CA ASN A 11 -22.23 -11.59 -38.78
C ASN A 11 -22.87 -11.85 -37.41
N GLU A 12 -23.69 -12.88 -37.27
CA GLU A 12 -24.34 -13.24 -36.00
C GLU A 12 -23.32 -13.60 -34.91
N ILE A 13 -22.28 -14.34 -35.31
CA ILE A 13 -21.16 -14.71 -34.44
C ILE A 13 -20.32 -13.48 -34.13
N LEU A 14 -20.00 -12.66 -35.14
CA LEU A 14 -19.21 -11.45 -34.93
C LEU A 14 -19.89 -10.44 -34.00
N ALA A 15 -21.21 -10.20 -34.16
CA ALA A 15 -21.96 -9.32 -33.27
C ALA A 15 -21.88 -9.82 -31.83
N THR A 16 -22.10 -11.12 -31.61
CA THR A 16 -22.01 -11.73 -30.27
C THR A 16 -20.61 -11.58 -29.67
N ILE A 17 -19.56 -11.76 -30.48
CA ILE A 17 -18.17 -11.65 -30.03
C ILE A 17 -17.83 -10.19 -29.71
N ILE A 18 -18.21 -9.25 -30.57
CA ILE A 18 -17.97 -7.82 -30.37
C ILE A 18 -18.64 -7.34 -29.09
N GLU A 19 -19.92 -7.66 -28.91
CA GLU A 19 -20.69 -7.23 -27.74
C GLU A 19 -20.17 -7.77 -26.41
N LYS A 20 -19.58 -8.97 -26.40
CA LYS A 20 -19.20 -9.67 -25.15
C LYS A 20 -17.71 -9.67 -24.84
N TYR A 21 -16.85 -9.61 -25.85
CA TYR A 21 -15.45 -9.99 -25.69
C TYR A 21 -14.43 -9.08 -26.37
N ILE A 22 -14.83 -8.22 -27.33
CA ILE A 22 -13.88 -7.34 -28.02
C ILE A 22 -14.06 -5.89 -27.59
N ASN A 23 -13.03 -5.35 -26.96
CA ASN A 23 -12.92 -3.93 -26.64
C ASN A 23 -13.01 -3.10 -27.94
N GLY A 24 -13.83 -2.05 -27.93
CA GLY A 24 -13.99 -1.13 -29.06
C GLY A 24 -12.65 -0.54 -29.54
N VAL A 25 -11.71 -0.28 -28.62
CA VAL A 25 -10.35 0.19 -28.98
C VAL A 25 -9.62 -0.85 -29.82
N ASP A 26 -9.63 -2.12 -29.39
CA ASP A 26 -8.97 -3.22 -30.11
C ASP A 26 -9.63 -3.52 -31.44
N LEU A 27 -10.96 -3.39 -31.52
CA LEU A 27 -11.71 -3.51 -32.76
C LEU A 27 -11.26 -2.46 -33.77
N LEU A 28 -11.22 -1.18 -33.38
CA LEU A 28 -10.80 -0.10 -34.25
C LEU A 28 -9.33 -0.24 -34.66
N ARG A 29 -8.46 -0.54 -33.70
CA ARG A 29 -7.03 -0.77 -33.94
C ARG A 29 -6.80 -1.89 -34.95
N ALA A 30 -7.56 -2.97 -34.88
CA ALA A 30 -7.44 -4.09 -35.82
C ALA A 30 -7.69 -3.65 -37.28
N PHE A 31 -8.57 -2.67 -37.50
CA PHE A 31 -8.86 -2.11 -38.83
C PHE A 31 -8.11 -0.80 -39.10
N SER A 32 -7.04 -0.51 -38.37
CA SER A 32 -6.28 0.75 -38.50
C SER A 32 -7.19 1.99 -38.45
N PHE A 33 -8.20 1.95 -37.58
CA PHE A 33 -9.21 2.99 -37.38
C PHE A 33 -10.03 3.35 -38.63
N GLN A 34 -10.05 2.45 -39.61
CA GLN A 34 -10.86 2.56 -40.83
C GLN A 34 -11.65 1.27 -41.03
N LEU A 35 -12.80 1.17 -40.36
CA LEU A 35 -13.69 0.04 -40.53
C LEU A 35 -14.12 -0.07 -42.00
N ASN A 36 -14.25 -1.31 -42.48
CA ASN A 36 -14.88 -1.54 -43.77
C ASN A 36 -16.41 -1.47 -43.62
N LYS A 37 -17.12 -1.29 -44.75
CA LYS A 37 -18.59 -1.16 -44.78
C LYS A 37 -19.33 -2.28 -44.04
N ARG A 38 -18.77 -3.49 -44.03
CA ARG A 38 -19.37 -4.63 -43.34
C ARG A 38 -19.31 -4.46 -41.83
N PHE A 39 -18.15 -4.07 -41.28
CA PHE A 39 -17.99 -3.84 -39.85
C PHE A 39 -18.73 -2.58 -39.39
N ASP A 40 -18.79 -1.52 -40.19
CA ASP A 40 -19.67 -0.37 -39.90
C ASP A 40 -21.13 -0.81 -39.74
N SER A 41 -21.64 -1.57 -40.71
CA SER A 41 -23.01 -2.09 -40.68
C SER A 41 -23.24 -3.02 -39.48
N LEU A 42 -22.23 -3.81 -39.12
CA LEU A 42 -22.29 -4.74 -38.00
C LEU A 42 -22.34 -4.01 -36.65
N ILE A 43 -21.51 -2.99 -36.44
CA ILE A 43 -21.50 -2.20 -35.21
C ILE A 43 -22.83 -1.43 -35.05
N ILE A 44 -23.40 -0.93 -36.15
CA ILE A 44 -24.75 -0.34 -36.14
C ILE A 44 -25.80 -1.33 -35.62
N GLN A 45 -25.65 -2.62 -35.91
CA GLN A 45 -26.55 -3.67 -35.43
C GLN A 45 -26.26 -4.12 -33.99
N CYS A 46 -25.03 -3.93 -33.49
CA CYS A 46 -24.68 -4.24 -32.11
C CYS A 46 -25.55 -3.44 -31.15
N GLN A 47 -26.05 -4.10 -30.12
CA GLN A 47 -26.89 -3.51 -29.08
C GLN A 47 -26.05 -2.80 -28.02
N ARG A 48 -24.82 -3.25 -27.82
CA ARG A 48 -23.92 -2.78 -26.78
C ARG A 48 -22.47 -2.81 -27.24
N LEU A 49 -21.69 -1.88 -26.72
CA LEU A 49 -20.26 -1.78 -26.92
C LEU A 49 -19.60 -1.50 -25.58
N HIS A 50 -18.37 -1.97 -25.44
CA HIS A 50 -17.51 -1.67 -24.30
C HIS A 50 -16.22 -1.01 -24.80
N PHE A 51 -15.80 0.05 -24.13
CA PHE A 51 -14.55 0.75 -24.43
C PHE A 51 -13.69 0.79 -23.18
N ASP A 52 -12.55 0.12 -23.24
CA ASP A 52 -11.54 0.14 -22.20
C ASP A 52 -10.30 0.90 -22.70
N PHE A 53 -10.09 2.08 -22.12
CA PHE A 53 -8.96 2.96 -22.42
C PHE A 53 -7.77 2.81 -21.44
N ILE A 54 -7.84 1.91 -20.45
CA ILE A 54 -6.81 1.79 -19.39
C ILE A 54 -5.43 1.54 -19.98
N GLN A 55 -5.34 0.69 -21.03
CA GLN A 55 -4.10 0.35 -21.73
C GLN A 55 -4.04 1.00 -23.13
N CYS A 56 -4.81 2.05 -23.37
CA CYS A 56 -4.87 2.71 -24.67
C CYS A 56 -3.74 3.75 -24.80
N HIS A 57 -2.92 3.60 -25.84
CA HIS A 57 -1.93 4.61 -26.24
C HIS A 57 -2.62 5.93 -26.63
N GLN A 58 -1.89 7.03 -26.48
CA GLN A 58 -2.43 8.38 -26.72
C GLN A 58 -2.93 8.59 -28.16
N ASP A 59 -2.19 8.11 -29.17
CA ASP A 59 -2.57 8.23 -30.57
C ASP A 59 -3.88 7.47 -30.87
N ASP A 60 -3.97 6.23 -30.40
CA ASP A 60 -5.18 5.40 -30.51
C ASP A 60 -6.37 6.04 -29.80
N PHE A 61 -6.13 6.69 -28.66
CA PHE A 61 -7.17 7.38 -27.90
C PHE A 61 -7.79 8.51 -28.72
N HIS A 62 -6.97 9.37 -29.33
CA HIS A 62 -7.46 10.46 -30.18
C HIS A 62 -8.28 9.94 -31.36
N LEU A 63 -7.83 8.87 -32.03
CA LEU A 63 -8.56 8.25 -33.12
C LEU A 63 -9.88 7.62 -32.66
N CYS A 64 -9.93 7.05 -31.45
CA CYS A 64 -11.17 6.56 -30.87
C CYS A 64 -12.15 7.72 -30.58
N MET A 65 -11.68 8.88 -30.14
CA MET A 65 -12.55 10.02 -29.82
C MET A 65 -13.31 10.54 -31.04
N ASP A 66 -12.76 10.41 -32.25
CA ASP A 66 -13.48 10.73 -33.49
C ASP A 66 -14.62 9.73 -33.79
N PHE A 67 -14.47 8.48 -33.34
CA PHE A 67 -15.43 7.40 -33.56
C PHE A 67 -16.58 7.41 -32.54
N LEU A 68 -16.28 7.62 -31.26
CA LEU A 68 -17.24 7.49 -30.15
C LEU A 68 -18.56 8.26 -30.35
N PRO A 69 -18.60 9.52 -30.83
CA PRO A 69 -19.83 10.31 -30.95
C PRO A 69 -20.95 9.61 -31.72
N ALA A 70 -20.63 8.80 -32.73
CA ALA A 70 -21.62 8.07 -33.52
C ALA A 70 -22.23 6.87 -32.79
N TYR A 71 -21.62 6.41 -31.70
CA TYR A 71 -21.97 5.17 -31.01
C TYR A 71 -22.18 5.32 -29.50
N ILE A 72 -22.17 6.55 -28.96
CA ILE A 72 -22.37 6.82 -27.52
C ILE A 72 -23.63 6.17 -26.94
N ASP A 73 -24.71 6.12 -27.73
CA ASP A 73 -26.00 5.51 -27.33
C ASP A 73 -25.93 3.98 -27.24
N LYS A 74 -24.81 3.35 -27.62
CA LYS A 74 -24.57 1.90 -27.54
C LYS A 74 -23.53 1.53 -26.47
N ILE A 75 -22.82 2.51 -25.89
CA ILE A 75 -21.77 2.20 -24.92
C ILE A 75 -22.43 1.84 -23.58
N GLU A 76 -22.19 0.61 -23.15
CA GLU A 76 -22.72 0.06 -21.90
C GLU A 76 -21.64 0.02 -20.82
N GLU A 77 -20.37 -0.12 -21.22
CA GLU A 77 -19.22 -0.16 -20.33
C GLU A 77 -18.10 0.76 -20.83
N LEU A 78 -17.55 1.55 -19.92
CA LEU A 78 -16.51 2.52 -20.20
C LEU A 78 -15.45 2.50 -19.10
N SER A 79 -14.19 2.33 -19.49
CA SER A 79 -13.04 2.45 -18.59
C SER A 79 -12.11 3.54 -19.07
N ILE A 80 -11.82 4.52 -18.22
CA ILE A 80 -10.91 5.64 -18.50
C ILE A 80 -9.92 5.73 -17.34
N SER A 81 -8.62 5.76 -17.64
CA SER A 81 -7.58 5.76 -16.62
C SER A 81 -6.37 6.60 -17.00
N GLU A 82 -5.83 7.33 -16.03
CA GLU A 82 -4.55 8.05 -16.18
C GLU A 82 -3.33 7.24 -15.73
N GLU A 83 -3.50 5.97 -15.32
CA GLU A 83 -2.38 5.17 -14.79
C GLU A 83 -1.29 4.94 -15.83
N ASN A 84 -1.66 4.67 -17.09
CA ASN A 84 -0.70 4.39 -18.17
C ASN A 84 -0.55 5.54 -19.17
N THR A 85 -1.56 6.43 -19.24
CA THR A 85 -1.61 7.52 -20.21
C THR A 85 -2.03 8.82 -19.49
N PRO A 86 -1.07 9.57 -18.91
CA PRO A 86 -1.37 10.81 -18.19
C PRO A 86 -2.14 11.83 -19.04
N GLY A 87 -3.11 12.53 -18.42
CA GLY A 87 -3.97 13.51 -19.10
C GLY A 87 -5.11 12.90 -19.94
N GLN A 88 -5.22 11.57 -20.03
CA GLN A 88 -6.27 10.90 -20.78
C GLN A 88 -7.68 11.24 -20.25
N VAL A 89 -7.85 11.35 -18.92
CA VAL A 89 -9.15 11.71 -18.32
C VAL A 89 -9.53 13.14 -18.68
N TYR A 90 -8.59 14.09 -18.59
CA TYR A 90 -8.83 15.48 -18.99
C TYR A 90 -9.21 15.57 -20.47
N ALA A 91 -8.47 14.88 -21.33
CA ALA A 91 -8.77 14.80 -22.75
C ALA A 91 -10.17 14.22 -22.98
N PHE A 92 -10.52 13.11 -22.33
CA PHE A 92 -11.85 12.50 -22.44
C PHE A 92 -12.96 13.48 -22.05
N LEU A 93 -12.84 14.11 -20.88
CA LEU A 93 -13.86 15.05 -20.38
C LEU A 93 -13.95 16.34 -21.20
N SER A 94 -12.90 16.69 -21.95
CA SER A 94 -12.95 17.80 -22.90
C SER A 94 -13.83 17.48 -24.13
N PHE A 95 -13.85 16.22 -24.58
CA PHE A 95 -14.76 15.75 -25.63
C PHE A 95 -16.15 15.44 -25.08
N PHE A 96 -16.23 14.80 -23.92
CA PHE A 96 -17.46 14.35 -23.28
C PHE A 96 -17.56 14.91 -21.86
N PRO A 97 -18.00 16.17 -21.68
CA PRO A 97 -18.05 16.83 -20.38
C PRO A 97 -19.17 16.31 -19.45
N SER A 98 -19.99 15.37 -19.93
CA SER A 98 -21.13 14.81 -19.20
C SER A 98 -21.34 13.34 -19.55
N PHE A 99 -21.34 12.47 -18.55
CA PHE A 99 -21.68 11.06 -18.69
C PHE A 99 -23.16 10.84 -19.03
N ALA A 100 -24.04 11.83 -18.84
CA ALA A 100 -25.44 11.76 -19.28
C ALA A 100 -25.59 11.57 -20.80
N ALA A 101 -24.55 11.86 -21.59
CA ALA A 101 -24.52 11.57 -23.02
C ALA A 101 -24.56 10.06 -23.32
N PHE A 102 -24.10 9.22 -22.40
CA PHE A 102 -24.04 7.76 -22.55
C PHE A 102 -25.30 7.12 -21.96
N LYS A 103 -26.43 7.21 -22.65
CA LYS A 103 -27.75 6.78 -22.15
C LYS A 103 -27.84 5.30 -21.76
N ARG A 104 -26.97 4.46 -22.33
CA ARG A 104 -26.89 3.02 -22.03
C ARG A 104 -25.80 2.65 -21.04
N LEU A 105 -25.04 3.60 -20.51
CA LEU A 105 -23.96 3.32 -19.57
C LEU A 105 -24.49 2.57 -18.34
N ARG A 106 -23.88 1.42 -18.07
CA ARG A 106 -24.15 0.53 -16.92
C ARG A 106 -22.90 0.36 -16.05
N THR A 107 -21.72 0.40 -16.66
CA THR A 107 -20.45 0.24 -15.95
C THR A 107 -19.49 1.37 -16.29
N LEU A 108 -18.90 1.99 -15.26
CA LEU A 108 -17.91 3.05 -15.41
C LEU A 108 -16.73 2.78 -14.48
N TYR A 109 -15.53 2.67 -15.05
CA TYR A 109 -14.26 2.75 -14.33
C TYR A 109 -13.61 4.09 -14.65
N PHE A 110 -13.44 4.93 -13.63
CA PHE A 110 -12.97 6.30 -13.76
C PHE A 110 -11.79 6.54 -12.83
N HIS A 111 -10.57 6.42 -13.36
CA HIS A 111 -9.33 6.46 -12.59
C HIS A 111 -8.51 7.68 -13.00
N TYR A 112 -8.24 8.59 -12.07
CA TYR A 112 -7.56 9.84 -12.36
C TYR A 112 -6.48 10.15 -11.31
N ASN A 113 -5.42 10.80 -11.75
CA ASN A 113 -4.21 11.12 -10.99
C ASN A 113 -3.69 12.54 -11.23
N ASP A 114 -4.22 13.27 -12.22
CA ASP A 114 -3.68 14.57 -12.64
C ASP A 114 -3.98 15.71 -11.65
N GLU A 115 -2.92 16.36 -11.14
CA GLU A 115 -3.00 17.54 -10.28
C GLU A 115 -3.45 18.81 -11.02
N ALA A 116 -3.34 18.84 -12.35
CA ALA A 116 -3.67 19.98 -13.20
C ALA A 116 -5.14 19.99 -13.66
N LEU A 117 -5.91 18.96 -13.31
CA LEU A 117 -7.27 18.77 -13.80
C LEU A 117 -8.25 19.73 -13.08
N ASP A 118 -9.09 20.43 -13.84
CA ASP A 118 -10.13 21.29 -13.25
C ASP A 118 -11.19 20.43 -12.58
N TRP A 119 -11.18 20.41 -11.24
CA TRP A 119 -12.07 19.61 -10.43
C TRP A 119 -13.56 19.91 -10.66
N ASN A 120 -13.90 21.12 -11.13
CA ASN A 120 -15.29 21.43 -11.46
C ASN A 120 -15.78 20.61 -12.66
N ILE A 121 -14.90 20.28 -13.60
CA ILE A 121 -15.21 19.44 -14.76
C ILE A 121 -15.51 18.01 -14.28
N VAL A 122 -14.66 17.45 -13.41
CA VAL A 122 -14.88 16.12 -12.84
C VAL A 122 -16.14 16.06 -11.99
N GLU A 123 -16.33 17.05 -11.12
CA GLU A 123 -17.51 17.14 -10.26
C GLU A 123 -18.79 17.14 -11.11
N LYS A 124 -18.84 17.98 -12.16
CA LYS A 124 -19.97 18.04 -13.08
C LYS A 124 -20.19 16.73 -13.85
N ALA A 125 -19.11 16.12 -14.32
CA ALA A 125 -19.18 14.84 -15.03
C ALA A 125 -19.74 13.74 -14.11
N LEU A 126 -19.21 13.59 -12.89
CA LEU A 126 -19.71 12.61 -11.92
C LEU A 126 -21.16 12.87 -11.51
N LYS A 127 -21.56 14.14 -11.29
CA LYS A 127 -22.95 14.49 -10.98
C LYS A 127 -23.92 14.14 -12.11
N SER A 128 -23.47 14.20 -13.37
CA SER A 128 -24.29 13.82 -14.52
C SER A 128 -24.63 12.32 -14.59
N LEU A 129 -23.98 11.48 -13.80
CA LEU A 129 -24.35 10.06 -13.66
C LEU A 129 -25.77 9.88 -13.12
N ALA A 130 -26.35 10.89 -12.45
CA ALA A 130 -27.75 10.89 -12.02
C ALA A 130 -28.75 10.72 -13.16
N ASP A 131 -28.37 11.10 -14.38
CA ASP A 131 -29.17 10.98 -15.60
C ASP A 131 -28.86 9.68 -16.38
N THR A 132 -28.06 8.80 -15.80
CA THR A 132 -27.71 7.49 -16.37
C THR A 132 -28.36 6.35 -15.58
N MET A 133 -28.23 5.14 -16.09
CA MET A 133 -28.68 3.92 -15.42
C MET A 133 -27.48 3.12 -14.89
N ILE A 134 -26.46 3.80 -14.39
CA ILE A 134 -25.22 3.20 -13.91
C ILE A 134 -25.49 2.17 -12.79
N GLU A 135 -24.99 0.95 -12.97
CA GLU A 135 -25.13 -0.18 -12.04
C GLU A 135 -23.82 -0.49 -11.32
N THR A 136 -22.68 -0.25 -11.99
CA THR A 136 -21.33 -0.44 -11.45
C THR A 136 -20.49 0.83 -11.66
N LEU A 137 -19.95 1.36 -10.57
CA LEU A 137 -19.08 2.54 -10.59
C LEU A 137 -17.80 2.25 -9.83
N SER A 138 -16.65 2.52 -10.44
CA SER A 138 -15.34 2.49 -9.81
C SER A 138 -14.67 3.84 -9.99
N ILE A 139 -14.37 4.52 -8.89
CA ILE A 139 -13.64 5.79 -8.89
C ILE A 139 -12.33 5.57 -8.15
N LYS A 140 -11.22 5.89 -8.82
CA LYS A 140 -9.87 5.89 -8.22
C LYS A 140 -9.25 7.26 -8.36
N ALA A 141 -9.01 7.92 -7.22
CA ALA A 141 -8.61 9.32 -7.11
C ALA A 141 -7.21 9.43 -6.46
N MET A 142 -6.15 9.36 -7.28
CA MET A 142 -4.76 9.24 -6.80
C MET A 142 -4.03 10.58 -6.59
N SER A 143 -4.64 11.71 -6.95
CA SER A 143 -4.05 13.03 -6.68
C SER A 143 -4.26 13.48 -5.22
N THR A 144 -3.22 14.08 -4.62
CA THR A 144 -3.27 14.62 -3.24
C THR A 144 -4.09 15.91 -3.10
N ASN A 145 -4.40 16.58 -4.22
CA ASN A 145 -5.21 17.81 -4.25
C ASN A 145 -6.73 17.54 -4.28
N ASN A 146 -7.15 16.26 -4.23
CA ASN A 146 -8.54 15.81 -4.28
C ASN A 146 -9.36 15.95 -2.99
N ARG A 147 -8.91 16.77 -2.03
CA ARG A 147 -9.51 16.79 -0.69
C ARG A 147 -11.01 17.16 -0.69
N LEU A 148 -11.46 17.95 -1.67
CA LEU A 148 -12.83 18.45 -1.72
C LEU A 148 -13.73 17.75 -2.74
N LEU A 149 -13.18 17.15 -3.80
CA LEU A 149 -13.99 16.58 -4.89
C LEU A 149 -14.91 15.46 -4.38
N LEU A 150 -14.33 14.44 -3.71
CA LEU A 150 -15.13 13.33 -3.17
C LEU A 150 -16.13 13.81 -2.13
N ARG A 151 -15.76 14.79 -1.30
CA ARG A 151 -16.67 15.42 -0.33
C ARG A 151 -17.90 16.04 -1.01
N ASN A 152 -17.74 16.63 -2.19
CA ASN A 152 -18.82 17.31 -2.91
C ASN A 152 -19.75 16.36 -3.67
N VAL A 153 -19.27 15.17 -4.09
CA VAL A 153 -20.05 14.26 -4.93
C VAL A 153 -20.57 13.03 -4.20
N ILE A 154 -20.04 12.67 -3.03
CA ILE A 154 -20.35 11.40 -2.36
C ILE A 154 -21.86 11.19 -2.12
N ILE A 155 -22.57 12.23 -1.70
CA ILE A 155 -24.02 12.18 -1.47
C ILE A 155 -24.76 11.88 -2.77
N ASP A 156 -24.36 12.53 -3.87
CA ASP A 156 -24.98 12.34 -5.18
C ASP A 156 -24.71 10.94 -5.71
N LEU A 157 -23.50 10.42 -5.53
CA LEU A 157 -23.13 9.06 -5.92
C LEU A 157 -23.94 7.99 -5.15
N PHE A 158 -24.13 8.16 -3.84
CA PHE A 158 -24.97 7.27 -3.05
C PHE A 158 -26.47 7.37 -3.40
N ARG A 159 -26.91 8.47 -4.02
CA ARG A 159 -28.30 8.65 -4.49
C ARG A 159 -28.57 8.04 -5.87
N LEU A 160 -27.56 7.51 -6.56
CA LEU A 160 -27.72 6.88 -7.86
C LEU A 160 -28.65 5.64 -7.74
N LYS A 161 -29.85 5.76 -8.31
CA LYS A 161 -30.94 4.78 -8.11
C LYS A 161 -30.60 3.38 -8.61
N SER A 162 -29.82 3.27 -9.68
CA SER A 162 -29.47 1.99 -10.29
C SER A 162 -28.17 1.40 -9.73
N LEU A 163 -27.42 2.16 -8.93
CA LEU A 163 -26.08 1.76 -8.50
C LEU A 163 -26.14 0.59 -7.52
N LYS A 164 -25.51 -0.54 -7.91
CA LYS A 164 -25.44 -1.78 -7.14
C LYS A 164 -24.03 -2.10 -6.64
N ARG A 165 -23.00 -1.71 -7.39
CA ARG A 165 -21.59 -1.93 -7.05
C ARG A 165 -20.86 -0.61 -7.09
N PHE A 166 -20.25 -0.23 -5.97
CA PHE A 166 -19.49 1.00 -5.88
C PHE A 166 -18.11 0.74 -5.29
N THR A 167 -17.07 1.14 -6.01
CA THR A 167 -15.69 1.12 -5.53
C THR A 167 -15.17 2.55 -5.52
N LEU A 168 -14.64 2.96 -4.38
CA LEU A 168 -14.12 4.29 -4.16
C LEU A 168 -12.73 4.19 -3.52
N MET A 169 -11.70 4.64 -4.23
CA MET A 169 -10.31 4.57 -3.79
C MET A 169 -9.65 5.94 -3.85
N SER A 170 -8.89 6.31 -2.83
CA SER A 170 -8.07 7.53 -2.84
C SER A 170 -6.77 7.35 -2.05
N VAL A 171 -5.88 8.36 -2.06
CA VAL A 171 -4.62 8.37 -1.29
C VAL A 171 -4.60 9.43 -0.19
N SER A 172 -5.56 10.36 -0.16
CA SER A 172 -5.62 11.42 0.86
C SER A 172 -6.94 12.20 0.86
N SER A 173 -8.07 11.53 0.65
CA SER A 173 -9.39 12.18 0.66
C SER A 173 -10.11 11.99 1.99
N SER A 174 -10.79 13.05 2.42
CA SER A 174 -11.70 13.03 3.57
C SER A 174 -13.14 13.06 3.08
N VAL A 175 -13.94 12.10 3.52
CA VAL A 175 -15.40 12.11 3.36
C VAL A 175 -16.02 12.41 4.72
N ASN A 176 -17.03 13.27 4.74
CA ASN A 176 -17.86 13.45 5.92
C ASN A 176 -18.95 12.38 5.91
N TRP A 177 -18.66 11.20 6.47
CA TRP A 177 -19.60 10.07 6.45
C TRP A 177 -20.94 10.40 7.09
N SER A 178 -20.97 11.28 8.10
CA SER A 178 -22.19 11.80 8.72
C SER A 178 -23.19 12.44 7.75
N ASP A 179 -22.72 12.98 6.62
CA ASP A 179 -23.58 13.60 5.61
C ASP A 179 -24.47 12.55 4.90
N LEU A 180 -24.14 11.26 5.02
CA LEU A 180 -24.92 10.15 4.50
C LEU A 180 -26.06 9.70 5.43
N ALA A 181 -26.20 10.27 6.65
CA ALA A 181 -27.18 9.83 7.64
C ALA A 181 -28.64 9.85 7.15
N ASN A 182 -28.97 10.70 6.18
CA ASN A 182 -30.31 10.81 5.57
C ASN A 182 -30.35 10.35 4.10
N VAL A 183 -29.33 9.62 3.66
CA VAL A 183 -29.24 9.05 2.32
C VAL A 183 -29.71 7.61 2.38
N SER A 184 -30.37 7.12 1.32
CA SER A 184 -30.72 5.71 1.18
C SER A 184 -30.35 5.29 -0.24
N SER A 185 -29.44 4.32 -0.35
CA SER A 185 -28.88 3.84 -1.60
C SER A 185 -29.30 2.40 -1.90
N ASN A 186 -29.17 2.00 -3.16
CA ASN A 186 -29.39 0.62 -3.61
C ASN A 186 -28.10 -0.21 -3.69
N ILE A 187 -27.00 0.31 -3.14
CA ILE A 187 -25.68 -0.31 -3.20
C ILE A 187 -25.72 -1.65 -2.44
N GLU A 188 -25.25 -2.69 -3.11
CA GLU A 188 -25.15 -4.05 -2.58
C GLU A 188 -23.69 -4.46 -2.34
N HIS A 189 -22.74 -3.85 -3.06
CA HIS A 189 -21.31 -4.10 -2.89
C HIS A 189 -20.59 -2.76 -2.82
N LEU A 190 -19.88 -2.53 -1.72
CA LEU A 190 -19.13 -1.31 -1.48
C LEU A 190 -17.67 -1.65 -1.14
N THR A 191 -16.74 -1.01 -1.86
CA THR A 191 -15.32 -1.00 -1.51
C THR A 191 -14.87 0.44 -1.29
N VAL A 192 -14.24 0.73 -0.15
CA VAL A 192 -13.72 2.05 0.21
C VAL A 192 -12.28 1.90 0.68
N SER A 193 -11.32 2.48 -0.04
CA SER A 193 -9.89 2.32 0.28
C SER A 193 -9.12 3.63 0.23
N GLY A 194 -8.19 3.81 1.16
CA GLY A 194 -7.36 5.03 1.32
C GLY A 194 -8.16 6.33 1.48
N ILE A 195 -9.36 6.21 2.07
CA ILE A 195 -10.23 7.33 2.44
C ILE A 195 -10.39 7.32 3.94
N TYR A 196 -10.33 8.51 4.55
CA TYR A 196 -10.52 8.64 5.99
C TYR A 196 -11.91 8.13 6.41
N CYS A 197 -11.94 6.96 7.03
CA CYS A 197 -13.12 6.32 7.59
C CYS A 197 -12.76 5.81 8.97
N LYS A 198 -13.37 6.36 10.01
CA LYS A 198 -13.24 5.82 11.37
C LYS A 198 -14.13 4.61 11.54
N PHE A 199 -13.88 3.83 12.59
CA PHE A 199 -14.74 2.69 12.90
C PHE A 199 -16.20 3.13 13.18
N GLU A 200 -16.40 4.28 13.82
CA GLU A 200 -17.72 4.85 14.11
C GLU A 200 -18.43 5.36 12.85
N ASP A 201 -17.69 5.69 11.79
CA ASP A 201 -18.27 6.16 10.53
C ASP A 201 -19.01 5.04 9.79
N LEU A 202 -18.71 3.78 10.10
CA LEU A 202 -19.41 2.61 9.56
C LEU A 202 -20.91 2.69 9.76
N GLN A 203 -21.38 3.30 10.87
CA GLN A 203 -22.81 3.46 11.11
C GLN A 203 -23.51 4.26 10.00
N TYR A 204 -22.84 5.25 9.41
CA TYR A 204 -23.42 6.09 8.35
C TYR A 204 -23.39 5.37 7.00
N ILE A 205 -22.34 4.59 6.72
CA ILE A 205 -22.35 3.65 5.60
C ILE A 205 -23.53 2.70 5.75
N PHE A 206 -23.75 2.19 6.96
CA PHE A 206 -24.79 1.23 7.23
C PHE A 206 -26.19 1.79 7.05
N ILE A 207 -26.48 2.95 7.63
CA ILE A 207 -27.77 3.63 7.47
C ILE A 207 -28.03 3.94 6.00
N SER A 208 -26.99 4.34 5.25
CA SER A 208 -27.15 4.73 3.85
C SER A 208 -27.20 3.58 2.84
N THR A 209 -26.91 2.34 3.26
CA THR A 209 -26.84 1.17 2.36
C THR A 209 -27.65 -0.02 2.92
N PRO A 210 -28.98 0.08 3.05
CA PRO A 210 -29.80 -0.97 3.67
C PRO A 210 -29.75 -2.34 2.94
N CYS A 211 -29.35 -2.34 1.66
CA CYS A 211 -29.25 -3.54 0.83
C CYS A 211 -27.83 -4.14 0.78
N LEU A 212 -26.88 -3.63 1.58
CA LEU A 212 -25.47 -3.98 1.49
C LEU A 212 -25.22 -5.47 1.78
N LYS A 213 -24.59 -6.17 0.84
CA LYS A 213 -24.22 -7.59 0.94
C LYS A 213 -22.72 -7.79 1.11
N TYR A 214 -21.92 -6.85 0.63
CA TYR A 214 -20.46 -6.87 0.67
C TYR A 214 -19.93 -5.50 1.07
N LEU A 215 -19.06 -5.46 2.07
CA LEU A 215 -18.29 -4.28 2.46
C LEU A 215 -16.80 -4.63 2.56
N ASP A 216 -15.96 -3.84 1.91
CA ASP A 216 -14.51 -3.86 2.04
C ASP A 216 -14.03 -2.44 2.31
N VAL A 217 -13.46 -2.19 3.49
CA VAL A 217 -13.20 -0.83 3.96
C VAL A 217 -11.89 -0.71 4.71
N ASP A 218 -11.09 0.27 4.30
CA ASP A 218 -9.93 0.75 5.06
C ASP A 218 -10.38 1.70 6.17
N LEU A 219 -9.87 1.45 7.37
CA LEU A 219 -10.20 2.16 8.60
C LEU A 219 -8.95 2.86 9.15
N ILE A 220 -9.07 4.17 9.32
CA ILE A 220 -8.02 5.04 9.86
C ILE A 220 -8.41 5.41 11.29
N ASN A 221 -7.64 4.96 12.27
CA ASN A 221 -7.83 5.36 13.65
C ASN A 221 -6.79 6.40 14.06
N ILE A 222 -7.20 7.68 14.12
CA ILE A 222 -6.42 8.72 14.80
C ILE A 222 -6.81 8.66 16.27
N ILE A 223 -5.88 8.21 17.11
CA ILE A 223 -6.02 8.11 18.56
C ILE A 223 -6.38 9.49 19.12
N TYR A 224 -7.64 9.70 19.48
CA TYR A 224 -8.03 10.71 20.45
C TYR A 224 -8.55 10.02 21.71
N PRO A 225 -7.91 10.20 22.87
CA PRO A 225 -8.22 9.47 24.11
C PRO A 225 -9.49 9.98 24.82
N TYR A 226 -10.35 10.72 24.11
CA TYR A 226 -11.59 11.26 24.64
C TYR A 226 -12.69 10.98 23.63
N TYR A 227 -13.50 9.94 23.84
CA TYR A 227 -14.87 9.96 23.34
C TYR A 227 -15.84 9.30 24.30
N ASP A 228 -16.81 10.14 24.68
CA ASP A 228 -18.06 9.84 25.35
C ASP A 228 -19.02 9.10 24.41
N GLU A 229 -19.84 8.22 25.03
CA GLU A 229 -21.06 7.56 24.54
C GLU A 229 -21.35 7.61 23.02
N ILE A 230 -21.04 6.51 22.32
CA ILE A 230 -21.59 6.21 20.99
C ILE A 230 -23.12 6.27 21.08
N GLU A 231 -23.77 7.11 20.27
CA GLU A 231 -25.23 7.10 20.13
C GLU A 231 -25.73 5.71 19.69
N LYS A 232 -26.53 5.10 20.56
CA LYS A 232 -26.79 3.65 20.67
C LYS A 232 -27.67 3.01 19.58
N ASN A 233 -27.80 3.59 18.39
CA ASN A 233 -28.73 3.09 17.36
C ASN A 233 -28.02 2.60 16.08
N ILE A 234 -27.10 1.65 16.22
CA ILE A 234 -26.52 0.95 15.07
C ILE A 234 -27.64 0.13 14.39
N THR A 235 -27.88 0.41 13.10
CA THR A 235 -28.93 -0.27 12.32
C THR A 235 -28.54 -1.72 12.06
N SER A 236 -29.51 -2.64 12.17
CA SER A 236 -29.31 -4.06 11.86
C SER A 236 -29.01 -4.28 10.37
N MET A 237 -27.89 -4.94 10.11
CA MET A 237 -27.37 -5.33 8.81
C MET A 237 -27.79 -6.76 8.43
N SER A 238 -29.09 -6.91 8.21
CA SER A 238 -29.73 -8.19 7.89
C SER A 238 -29.41 -8.75 6.50
N THR A 239 -28.64 -8.04 5.68
CA THR A 239 -28.27 -8.40 4.31
C THR A 239 -26.77 -8.63 4.13
N LEU A 240 -25.93 -8.11 5.03
CA LEU A 240 -24.47 -8.15 4.92
C LEU A 240 -23.95 -9.59 5.05
N ARG A 241 -23.29 -10.10 4.00
CA ARG A 241 -22.77 -11.47 3.93
C ARG A 241 -21.25 -11.51 4.05
N THR A 242 -20.57 -10.47 3.57
CA THR A 242 -19.11 -10.35 3.55
C THR A 242 -18.70 -9.00 4.12
N LEU A 243 -17.79 -9.03 5.09
CA LEU A 243 -17.18 -7.84 5.67
C LEU A 243 -15.66 -8.01 5.68
N ILE A 244 -14.96 -7.06 5.08
CA ILE A 244 -13.50 -6.96 5.09
C ILE A 244 -13.14 -5.63 5.73
N LEU A 245 -12.40 -5.66 6.83
CA LEU A 245 -11.93 -4.48 7.54
C LEU A 245 -10.41 -4.44 7.49
N TYR A 246 -9.83 -3.33 7.02
CA TYR A 246 -8.40 -3.08 7.09
C TYR A 246 -8.12 -1.98 8.11
N PHE A 247 -7.35 -2.28 9.15
CA PHE A 247 -6.93 -1.31 10.17
C PHE A 247 -5.54 -0.79 9.81
N GLU A 248 -5.46 0.45 9.31
CA GLU A 248 -4.19 1.07 8.86
C GLU A 248 -3.16 1.26 9.98
N HIS A 249 -3.61 1.36 11.24
CA HIS A 249 -2.76 1.60 12.40
C HIS A 249 -3.18 0.73 13.59
N ASP A 250 -2.34 0.69 14.62
CA ASP A 250 -2.67 0.09 15.92
C ASP A 250 -3.90 0.78 16.53
N SER A 251 -5.07 0.24 16.22
CA SER A 251 -6.36 0.77 16.65
C SER A 251 -6.67 0.37 18.09
N PRO A 252 -7.05 1.29 18.99
CA PRO A 252 -7.54 0.97 20.34
C PRO A 252 -8.91 0.26 20.37
N ILE A 253 -9.40 -0.27 19.24
CA ILE A 253 -10.67 -0.98 19.20
C ILE A 253 -10.63 -2.17 20.14
N THR A 254 -11.57 -2.15 21.09
CA THR A 254 -11.73 -3.23 22.04
C THR A 254 -12.63 -4.32 21.47
N MET A 255 -12.48 -5.54 21.98
CA MET A 255 -13.40 -6.64 21.65
C MET A 255 -14.86 -6.32 21.97
N ASN A 256 -15.13 -5.42 22.92
CA ASN A 256 -16.49 -4.99 23.25
C ASN A 256 -17.11 -4.15 22.13
N ILE A 257 -16.34 -3.22 21.54
CA ILE A 257 -16.79 -2.40 20.41
C ILE A 257 -17.09 -3.29 19.20
N LEU A 258 -16.19 -4.23 18.88
CA LEU A 258 -16.43 -5.21 17.81
C LEU A 258 -17.70 -6.04 18.05
N ARG A 259 -17.93 -6.45 19.31
CA ARG A 259 -19.13 -7.21 19.70
C ARG A 259 -20.41 -6.48 19.35
N GLU A 260 -20.48 -5.19 19.66
CA GLU A 260 -21.67 -4.37 19.38
C GLU A 260 -21.98 -4.33 17.89
N TYR A 261 -20.96 -4.13 17.06
CA TYR A 261 -21.12 -4.11 15.59
C TYR A 261 -21.47 -5.47 15.02
N PHE A 262 -20.81 -6.53 15.48
CA PHE A 262 -21.07 -7.89 15.01
C PHE A 262 -22.47 -8.38 15.36
N ASN A 263 -23.00 -8.00 16.53
CA ASN A 263 -24.38 -8.29 16.91
C ASN A 263 -25.40 -7.67 15.95
N CYS A 264 -25.04 -6.57 15.26
CA CYS A 264 -25.87 -5.97 14.23
C CYS A 264 -25.77 -6.69 12.87
N MET A 265 -24.94 -7.73 12.71
CA MET A 265 -24.70 -8.42 11.43
C MET A 265 -25.09 -9.90 11.51
N PRO A 266 -26.38 -10.23 11.79
CA PRO A 266 -26.80 -11.57 12.19
C PRO A 266 -26.62 -12.66 11.14
N VAL A 267 -26.31 -12.27 9.90
CA VAL A 267 -26.26 -13.16 8.73
C VAL A 267 -24.92 -13.11 8.00
N LEU A 268 -23.90 -12.52 8.63
CA LEU A 268 -22.55 -12.46 8.11
C LEU A 268 -21.99 -13.87 7.97
N LYS A 269 -21.43 -14.18 6.80
CA LYS A 269 -20.87 -15.50 6.48
C LYS A 269 -19.36 -15.47 6.30
N HIS A 270 -18.81 -14.33 5.90
CA HIS A 270 -17.40 -14.11 5.69
C HIS A 270 -16.96 -12.84 6.41
N LEU A 271 -15.93 -12.97 7.24
CA LEU A 271 -15.27 -11.86 7.93
C LEU A 271 -13.77 -11.94 7.66
N GLU A 272 -13.20 -10.90 7.09
CA GLU A 272 -11.76 -10.72 6.99
C GLU A 272 -11.35 -9.48 7.78
N ILE A 273 -10.40 -9.65 8.70
CA ILE A 273 -9.79 -8.57 9.46
C ILE A 273 -8.34 -8.51 9.06
N LYS A 274 -7.91 -7.38 8.52
CA LYS A 274 -6.52 -7.09 8.21
C LYS A 274 -6.04 -6.03 9.20
N ALA A 275 -5.00 -6.30 9.98
CA ALA A 275 -4.57 -5.40 11.04
C ALA A 275 -3.08 -5.48 11.36
N HIS A 276 -2.56 -4.44 12.02
CA HIS A 276 -1.24 -4.49 12.65
C HIS A 276 -1.30 -5.28 13.98
N SER A 277 -0.22 -6.01 14.27
CA SER A 277 -0.02 -7.13 15.23
C SER A 277 -0.69 -7.15 16.63
N LYS A 278 -1.40 -6.11 17.09
CA LYS A 278 -1.99 -6.05 18.45
C LYS A 278 -3.30 -6.82 18.63
N LEU A 279 -3.93 -7.31 17.57
CA LEU A 279 -5.20 -8.07 17.63
C LEU A 279 -5.03 -9.59 17.79
N LEU A 280 -3.83 -10.09 18.13
CA LEU A 280 -3.52 -11.52 18.23
C LEU A 280 -3.89 -12.14 19.60
N ASP A 281 -5.12 -11.94 20.09
CA ASP A 281 -5.68 -12.76 21.16
C ASP A 281 -6.71 -13.73 20.57
N GLU A 282 -6.23 -14.94 20.28
CA GLU A 282 -7.04 -16.01 19.66
C GLU A 282 -8.26 -16.37 20.49
N ASN A 283 -8.13 -16.43 21.82
CA ASN A 283 -9.24 -16.79 22.70
C ASN A 283 -10.31 -15.70 22.70
N ALA A 284 -9.89 -14.44 22.73
CA ALA A 284 -10.82 -13.32 22.67
C ALA A 284 -11.58 -13.28 21.33
N TRP A 285 -10.90 -13.51 20.20
CA TRP A 285 -11.56 -13.62 18.90
C TRP A 285 -12.51 -14.81 18.84
N LYS A 286 -12.05 -16.00 19.26
CA LYS A 286 -12.90 -17.19 19.26
C LYS A 286 -14.19 -16.97 20.04
N MET A 287 -14.08 -16.46 21.27
CA MET A 287 -15.25 -16.15 22.10
C MET A 287 -16.15 -15.10 21.45
N LEU A 288 -15.58 -14.04 20.88
CA LEU A 288 -16.33 -12.99 20.19
C LEU A 288 -17.11 -13.54 18.99
N LEU A 289 -16.46 -14.34 18.12
CA LEU A 289 -17.08 -14.88 16.92
C LEU A 289 -18.18 -15.90 17.25
N GLU A 290 -17.94 -16.80 18.21
CA GLU A 290 -18.93 -17.79 18.66
C GLU A 290 -20.17 -17.13 19.29
N THR A 291 -20.00 -16.00 19.98
CA THR A 291 -21.12 -15.32 20.67
C THR A 291 -21.86 -14.32 19.80
N SER A 292 -21.18 -13.63 18.87
CA SER A 292 -21.77 -12.55 18.07
C SER A 292 -22.07 -12.91 16.62
N LEU A 293 -21.40 -13.91 16.04
CA LEU A 293 -21.52 -14.24 14.62
C LEU A 293 -21.75 -15.75 14.41
N PRO A 294 -22.87 -16.33 14.89
CA PRO A 294 -23.10 -17.78 14.87
C PRO A 294 -23.25 -18.38 13.46
N LEU A 295 -23.48 -17.55 12.43
CA LEU A 295 -23.59 -17.99 11.03
C LEU A 295 -22.30 -17.81 10.22
N LEU A 296 -21.21 -17.39 10.87
CA LEU A 296 -19.92 -17.19 10.22
C LEU A 296 -19.36 -18.54 9.74
N THR A 297 -19.01 -18.59 8.46
CA THR A 297 -18.45 -19.81 7.82
C THR A 297 -16.98 -19.63 7.43
N HIS A 298 -16.54 -18.39 7.26
CA HIS A 298 -15.18 -18.05 6.87
C HIS A 298 -14.71 -16.87 7.73
N PHE A 299 -13.60 -17.07 8.44
CA PHE A 299 -12.93 -16.02 9.18
C PHE A 299 -11.46 -16.00 8.77
N ILE A 300 -10.95 -14.82 8.40
CA ILE A 300 -9.54 -14.61 8.09
C ILE A 300 -9.05 -13.44 8.94
N LEU A 301 -8.08 -13.71 9.82
CA LEU A 301 -7.33 -12.66 10.49
C LEU A 301 -5.97 -12.56 9.80
N ARG A 302 -5.79 -11.54 8.96
CA ARG A 302 -4.49 -11.17 8.41
C ARG A 302 -3.85 -10.18 9.34
N THR A 303 -2.80 -10.60 10.02
CA THR A 303 -1.90 -9.65 10.64
C THR A 303 -0.68 -9.49 9.76
N THR A 304 -0.21 -8.25 9.59
CA THR A 304 1.11 -8.04 9.01
C THR A 304 2.14 -8.64 9.96
N LEU A 305 2.56 -9.86 9.67
CA LEU A 305 3.52 -10.60 10.48
C LEU A 305 4.91 -10.35 9.90
N PHE A 306 5.72 -9.62 10.67
CA PHE A 306 7.14 -9.57 10.43
C PHE A 306 7.82 -10.64 11.28
N ARG A 307 8.59 -11.51 10.64
CA ARG A 307 9.45 -12.49 11.32
C ARG A 307 10.86 -12.34 10.78
N VAL A 308 11.83 -12.20 11.68
CA VAL A 308 13.25 -12.13 11.32
C VAL A 308 13.92 -13.40 11.80
N GLU A 309 14.45 -14.18 10.86
CA GLU A 309 15.23 -15.39 11.13
C GLU A 309 16.73 -15.07 11.05
N LYS A 310 17.49 -15.35 12.13
CA LYS A 310 18.95 -15.13 12.22
C LYS A 310 19.64 -16.03 13.25
N PHE A 311 20.96 -15.94 13.34
CA PHE A 311 21.76 -16.53 14.42
C PHE A 311 21.55 -15.80 15.75
N ASN A 312 21.87 -16.39 16.90
CA ASN A 312 21.77 -15.69 18.19
C ASN A 312 22.92 -14.67 18.45
N ASN A 313 23.13 -13.72 17.54
CA ASN A 313 24.09 -12.61 17.64
C ASN A 313 23.51 -11.32 17.05
N ARG A 314 24.11 -10.13 17.26
CA ARG A 314 23.64 -8.90 16.62
C ARG A 314 23.83 -9.01 15.09
N GLY A 315 25.10 -9.01 14.66
CA GLY A 315 25.53 -9.19 13.28
C GLY A 315 24.75 -8.37 12.25
N ARG A 316 24.55 -8.96 11.06
CA ARG A 316 23.79 -8.33 9.95
C ARG A 316 22.27 -8.26 10.20
N GLY A 317 21.75 -8.95 11.21
CA GLY A 317 20.32 -8.94 11.55
C GLY A 317 19.90 -7.82 12.51
N GLU A 318 20.85 -7.21 13.22
CA GLU A 318 20.55 -6.20 14.24
C GLU A 318 19.98 -4.90 13.66
N VAL A 319 20.43 -4.49 12.47
CA VAL A 319 19.86 -3.31 11.81
C VAL A 319 18.35 -3.45 11.61
N SER A 320 17.86 -4.64 11.24
CA SER A 320 16.42 -4.89 11.11
C SER A 320 15.70 -4.72 12.45
N ARG A 321 16.29 -5.20 13.55
CA ARG A 321 15.72 -5.02 14.90
C ARG A 321 15.67 -3.55 15.31
N LEU A 322 16.74 -2.80 15.05
CA LEU A 322 16.82 -1.37 15.33
C LEU A 322 15.77 -0.61 14.52
N ILE A 323 15.55 -0.98 13.26
CA ILE A 323 14.50 -0.40 12.40
C ILE A 323 13.10 -0.72 12.97
N PHE A 324 12.84 -1.96 13.38
CA PHE A 324 11.58 -2.32 14.06
C PHE A 324 11.38 -1.53 15.36
N ALA A 325 12.43 -1.40 16.18
CA ALA A 325 12.40 -0.63 17.41
C ALA A 325 12.10 0.85 17.14
N ALA A 326 12.82 1.48 16.20
CA ALA A 326 12.59 2.86 15.80
C ALA A 326 11.16 3.09 15.27
N GLY A 327 10.65 2.17 14.44
CA GLY A 327 9.27 2.18 13.95
C GLY A 327 8.23 1.93 15.06
N GLY A 328 8.61 1.26 16.15
CA GLY A 328 7.68 0.75 17.17
C GLY A 328 6.84 -0.42 16.69
N GLN A 329 7.33 -1.15 15.68
CA GLN A 329 6.66 -2.29 15.10
C GLN A 329 7.10 -3.57 15.82
N LYS A 330 6.13 -4.35 16.29
CA LYS A 330 6.39 -5.69 16.84
C LYS A 330 6.70 -6.67 15.71
N TYR A 331 7.59 -7.61 15.98
CA TYR A 331 7.99 -8.67 15.07
C TYR A 331 8.38 -9.90 15.88
N GLU A 332 8.38 -11.06 15.24
CA GLU A 332 8.93 -12.28 15.81
C GLU A 332 10.44 -12.36 15.53
N ASP A 333 11.26 -12.33 16.58
CA ASP A 333 12.72 -12.41 16.50
C ASP A 333 13.17 -13.87 16.69
N ILE A 334 13.25 -14.62 15.60
CA ILE A 334 13.69 -16.01 15.62
C ILE A 334 15.21 -16.07 15.59
N ARG A 335 15.77 -16.65 16.65
CA ARG A 335 17.20 -16.79 16.85
C ARG A 335 17.56 -18.27 16.90
N TYR A 336 18.33 -18.72 15.92
CA TYR A 336 18.89 -20.06 15.89
C TYR A 336 20.26 -20.06 16.56
N GLU A 337 20.51 -21.09 17.36
CA GLU A 337 21.87 -21.42 17.78
C GLU A 337 22.63 -22.07 16.61
N ASP A 338 23.97 -22.07 16.67
CA ASP A 338 24.82 -22.53 15.56
C ASP A 338 24.60 -24.00 15.19
N ASP A 339 24.24 -24.84 16.17
CA ASP A 339 23.94 -26.26 16.00
C ASP A 339 22.57 -26.50 15.35
N GLU A 340 21.59 -25.63 15.60
CA GLU A 340 20.25 -25.70 14.99
C GLU A 340 20.25 -25.24 13.53
N TRP A 341 21.14 -24.32 13.15
CA TRP A 341 21.15 -23.69 11.83
C TRP A 341 21.14 -24.69 10.66
N LEU A 342 21.88 -25.80 10.76
CA LEU A 342 21.96 -26.80 9.70
C LEU A 342 20.59 -27.40 9.34
N LEU A 343 19.65 -27.47 10.29
CA LEU A 343 18.29 -27.96 10.07
C LEU A 343 17.39 -26.95 9.33
N HIS A 344 17.75 -25.67 9.39
CA HIS A 344 16.96 -24.56 8.84
C HIS A 344 17.53 -24.00 7.54
N LYS A 345 18.82 -24.24 7.26
CA LYS A 345 19.51 -23.74 6.06
C LYS A 345 18.76 -24.02 4.76
N ALA A 346 18.27 -25.24 4.57
CA ALA A 346 17.53 -25.64 3.36
C ALA A 346 16.17 -24.92 3.20
N LYS A 347 15.65 -24.31 4.26
CA LYS A 347 14.39 -23.56 4.27
C LYS A 347 14.59 -22.06 4.00
N MET A 348 15.83 -21.59 3.91
CA MET A 348 16.15 -20.20 3.57
C MET A 348 16.31 -20.04 2.05
N PRO A 349 15.79 -18.96 1.44
CA PRO A 349 15.81 -18.80 -0.02
C PRO A 349 17.19 -18.93 -0.66
N LEU A 350 18.23 -18.45 0.02
CA LEU A 350 19.63 -18.50 -0.44
C LEU A 350 20.51 -19.40 0.44
N GLY A 351 19.93 -20.17 1.37
CA GLY A 351 20.71 -20.92 2.35
C GLY A 351 21.55 -20.04 3.28
N GLU A 352 21.13 -18.79 3.49
CA GLU A 352 21.82 -17.76 4.27
C GLU A 352 20.81 -16.99 5.15
N MET A 353 21.33 -16.31 6.16
CA MET A 353 20.59 -15.40 7.05
C MET A 353 21.28 -14.03 7.13
N PRO A 354 20.55 -12.93 7.43
CA PRO A 354 19.16 -12.89 7.87
C PRO A 354 18.13 -13.04 6.75
N VAL A 355 16.92 -13.48 7.13
CA VAL A 355 15.73 -13.50 6.26
C VAL A 355 14.59 -12.80 6.98
N LEU A 356 13.91 -11.90 6.27
CA LEU A 356 12.63 -11.34 6.69
C LEU A 356 11.51 -12.14 6.04
N GLU A 357 10.62 -12.71 6.83
CA GLU A 357 9.32 -13.16 6.34
C GLU A 357 8.30 -12.03 6.56
N PHE A 358 7.69 -11.59 5.46
CA PHE A 358 6.67 -10.55 5.41
C PHE A 358 5.46 -11.11 4.66
N ASP A 359 4.33 -11.26 5.36
CA ASP A 359 3.09 -11.84 4.82
C ASP A 359 3.31 -13.18 4.08
N GLY A 360 4.12 -14.06 4.69
CA GLY A 360 4.47 -15.38 4.16
C GLY A 360 5.52 -15.37 3.05
N THR A 361 5.99 -14.19 2.61
CA THR A 361 7.05 -14.05 1.61
C THR A 361 8.40 -13.87 2.29
N LYS A 362 9.37 -14.72 1.95
CA LYS A 362 10.74 -14.64 2.46
C LYS A 362 11.63 -13.74 1.60
N LEU A 363 12.09 -12.63 2.19
CA LEU A 363 13.05 -11.68 1.63
C LEU A 363 14.44 -11.91 2.26
N PRO A 364 15.43 -12.43 1.50
CA PRO A 364 16.82 -12.50 1.96
C PRO A 364 17.54 -11.15 1.79
N GLN A 365 18.84 -11.11 2.13
CA GLN A 365 19.76 -9.96 2.01
C GLN A 365 19.50 -8.82 3.00
N SER A 366 20.38 -8.71 4.01
CA SER A 366 20.20 -7.76 5.13
C SER A 366 19.98 -6.31 4.70
N LYS A 367 20.73 -5.79 3.71
CA LYS A 367 20.56 -4.42 3.19
C LYS A 367 19.24 -4.24 2.44
N ALA A 368 18.77 -5.27 1.73
CA ALA A 368 17.47 -5.22 1.05
C ALA A 368 16.32 -5.22 2.06
N ILE A 369 16.42 -6.09 3.07
CA ILE A 369 15.51 -6.13 4.22
C ILE A 369 15.47 -4.76 4.91
N ALA A 370 16.64 -4.19 5.23
CA ALA A 370 16.73 -2.90 5.90
C ALA A 370 16.10 -1.78 5.08
N ARG A 371 16.39 -1.68 3.77
CA ARG A 371 15.73 -0.70 2.88
C ARG A 371 14.22 -0.88 2.80
N PHE A 372 13.75 -2.13 2.72
CA PHE A 372 12.32 -2.43 2.70
C PHE A 372 11.65 -1.93 3.98
N LEU A 373 12.16 -2.33 5.14
CA LEU A 373 11.62 -1.92 6.44
C LEU A 373 11.75 -0.41 6.69
N ALA A 374 12.86 0.20 6.26
CA ALA A 374 13.06 1.64 6.39
C ALA A 374 12.00 2.43 5.60
N LYS A 375 11.62 1.98 4.40
CA LYS A 375 10.50 2.57 3.65
C LYS A 375 9.17 2.38 4.37
N GLN A 376 8.91 1.18 4.91
CA GLN A 376 7.67 0.91 5.66
C GLN A 376 7.51 1.82 6.87
N PHE A 377 8.59 2.11 7.59
CA PHE A 377 8.55 2.86 8.85
C PHE A 377 9.08 4.29 8.76
N GLN A 378 9.14 4.85 7.55
CA GLN A 378 9.52 6.26 7.31
C GLN A 378 10.93 6.62 7.83
N LEU A 379 11.85 5.65 7.74
CA LEU A 379 13.29 5.77 8.07
C LEU A 379 14.17 5.74 6.80
N ALA A 380 13.54 5.77 5.62
CA ALA A 380 14.17 5.94 4.32
C ALA A 380 14.34 7.44 3.99
N GLY A 381 15.10 7.76 2.94
CA GLY A 381 15.16 9.14 2.45
C GLY A 381 13.79 9.60 1.93
N ARG A 382 13.43 10.87 2.13
CA ARG A 382 12.08 11.38 1.81
C ARG A 382 11.80 11.55 0.32
N ASN A 383 12.85 11.57 -0.48
CA ASN A 383 12.81 11.69 -1.93
C ASN A 383 13.96 10.89 -2.54
N ASN A 384 13.98 10.78 -3.87
CA ASN A 384 14.99 9.99 -4.58
C ASN A 384 16.43 10.41 -4.25
N LEU A 385 16.70 11.72 -4.10
CA LEU A 385 18.04 12.22 -3.82
C LEU A 385 18.46 11.92 -2.37
N GLU A 386 17.57 12.15 -1.41
CA GLU A 386 17.84 11.76 -0.02
C GLU A 386 18.05 10.26 0.12
N GLN A 387 17.25 9.44 -0.57
CA GLN A 387 17.44 8.00 -0.57
C GLN A 387 18.80 7.60 -1.13
N GLY A 388 19.24 8.23 -2.23
CA GLY A 388 20.59 8.02 -2.77
C GLY A 388 21.71 8.41 -1.80
N LYS A 389 21.53 9.47 -1.01
CA LYS A 389 22.48 9.86 0.06
C LYS A 389 22.52 8.84 1.18
N VAL A 390 21.36 8.33 1.61
CA VAL A 390 21.26 7.28 2.63
C VAL A 390 21.98 6.02 2.16
N ASP A 391 21.76 5.62 0.90
CA ASP A 391 22.42 4.45 0.30
C ASP A 391 23.94 4.63 0.21
N ALA A 392 24.42 5.82 -0.18
CA ALA A 392 25.86 6.13 -0.23
C ALA A 392 26.55 6.02 1.13
N VAL A 393 25.89 6.46 2.21
CA VAL A 393 26.41 6.32 3.58
C VAL A 393 26.50 4.84 3.95
N VAL A 394 25.44 4.07 3.72
CA VAL A 394 25.41 2.64 4.05
C VAL A 394 26.47 1.85 3.27
N ASP A 395 26.62 2.12 1.98
CA ASP A 395 27.63 1.44 1.16
C ASP A 395 29.06 1.82 1.59
N THR A 396 29.29 3.07 2.02
CA THR A 396 30.58 3.47 2.62
C THR A 396 30.89 2.71 3.91
N ILE A 397 29.87 2.41 4.73
CA ILE A 397 30.02 1.57 5.93
C ILE A 397 30.30 0.11 5.52
N GLU A 398 29.64 -0.40 4.48
CA GLU A 398 29.86 -1.77 3.98
C GLU A 398 31.28 -1.98 3.41
N ASP A 399 31.84 -0.98 2.75
CA ASP A 399 33.24 -1.01 2.31
C ASP A 399 34.20 -1.21 3.49
N LEU A 400 33.96 -0.53 4.61
CA LEU A 400 34.73 -0.71 5.85
C LEU A 400 34.52 -2.10 6.45
N ILE A 401 33.27 -2.57 6.54
CA ILE A 401 32.94 -3.91 7.07
C ILE A 401 33.66 -4.99 6.26
N THR A 402 33.73 -4.84 4.93
CA THR A 402 34.44 -5.78 4.05
C THR A 402 35.94 -5.86 4.37
N LYS A 403 36.55 -4.80 4.93
CA LYS A 403 37.93 -4.82 5.43
C LYS A 403 38.06 -5.47 6.81
N LEU A 404 37.00 -5.45 7.61
CA LEU A 404 36.98 -6.01 8.96
C LEU A 404 36.72 -7.53 8.97
N ILE A 405 35.89 -8.04 8.05
CA ILE A 405 35.52 -9.47 7.97
C ILE A 405 36.75 -10.40 7.99
N PRO A 406 37.82 -10.16 7.20
CA PRO A 406 39.01 -11.00 7.24
C PRO A 406 39.70 -11.09 8.61
N VAL A 407 39.53 -10.08 9.48
CA VAL A 407 40.06 -10.11 10.86
C VAL A 407 39.27 -11.11 11.71
N PHE A 408 37.95 -11.20 11.53
CA PHE A 408 37.10 -12.13 12.29
C PHE A 408 37.18 -13.57 11.77
N ASP A 409 37.35 -13.75 10.46
CA ASP A 409 37.40 -15.09 9.84
C ASP A 409 38.77 -15.77 9.98
N GLU A 410 39.83 -15.01 10.28
CA GLU A 410 41.19 -15.54 10.41
C GLU A 410 41.35 -16.40 11.68
N GLN A 411 41.86 -17.62 11.50
CA GLN A 411 42.02 -18.62 12.55
C GLN A 411 43.43 -18.61 13.15
N ASP A 412 44.43 -18.08 12.42
CA ASP A 412 45.78 -17.92 12.93
C ASP A 412 45.89 -16.63 13.76
N ASP A 413 46.23 -16.76 15.04
CA ASP A 413 46.27 -15.63 15.99
C ASP A 413 47.27 -14.54 15.58
N ALA A 414 48.45 -14.91 15.06
CA ALA A 414 49.48 -13.95 14.69
C ALA A 414 49.09 -13.15 13.44
N LYS A 415 48.53 -13.84 12.44
CA LYS A 415 48.02 -13.21 11.22
C LYS A 415 46.79 -12.36 11.51
N ARG A 416 45.91 -12.79 12.41
CA ARG A 416 44.77 -11.98 12.88
C ARG A 416 45.23 -10.69 13.55
N GLU A 417 46.27 -10.75 14.38
CA GLU A 417 46.84 -9.55 15.01
C GLU A 417 47.43 -8.59 13.96
N GLU A 418 48.11 -9.10 12.95
CA GLU A 418 48.62 -8.29 11.82
C GLU A 418 47.49 -7.61 11.05
N LEU A 419 46.46 -8.36 10.66
CA LEU A 419 45.29 -7.83 9.96
C LEU A 419 44.54 -6.80 10.79
N SER A 420 44.37 -7.05 12.09
CA SER A 420 43.76 -6.12 13.04
C SER A 420 44.56 -4.81 13.11
N LYS A 421 45.89 -4.88 13.29
CA LYS A 421 46.75 -3.69 13.31
C LYS A 421 46.56 -2.86 12.04
N LYS A 422 46.64 -3.51 10.86
CA LYS A 422 46.43 -2.84 9.58
C LYS A 422 45.04 -2.19 9.48
N PHE A 423 43.99 -2.91 9.88
CA PHE A 423 42.63 -2.37 9.87
C PHE A 423 42.51 -1.10 10.71
N PHE A 424 42.99 -1.13 11.96
CA PHE A 424 42.88 0.01 12.88
C PHE A 424 43.81 1.17 12.52
N SER A 425 44.99 0.92 11.94
CA SER A 425 45.95 1.98 11.59
C SER A 425 45.71 2.61 10.22
N GLU A 426 45.12 1.88 9.26
CA GLU A 426 45.00 2.33 7.87
C GLU A 426 43.54 2.45 7.42
N GLU A 427 42.77 1.35 7.52
CA GLU A 427 41.43 1.29 6.92
C GLU A 427 40.40 2.09 7.73
N LEU A 428 40.38 1.92 9.06
CA LEU A 428 39.39 2.56 9.92
C LEU A 428 39.47 4.10 9.88
N PRO A 429 40.64 4.75 10.04
CA PRO A 429 40.72 6.21 10.00
C PRO A 429 40.26 6.79 8.66
N LYS A 430 40.63 6.14 7.54
CA LYS A 430 40.22 6.55 6.20
C LYS A 430 38.70 6.54 6.02
N HIS A 431 38.03 5.47 6.46
CA HIS A 431 36.58 5.36 6.31
C HIS A 431 35.84 6.26 7.30
N LEU A 432 36.35 6.44 8.52
CA LEU A 432 35.80 7.41 9.48
C LEU A 432 35.86 8.84 8.95
N GLN A 433 36.96 9.23 8.31
CA GLN A 433 37.06 10.52 7.65
C GLN A 433 36.00 10.68 6.55
N ASN A 434 35.80 9.67 5.71
CA ASN A 434 34.77 9.70 4.68
C ASN A 434 33.36 9.84 5.28
N LEU A 435 33.05 9.07 6.34
CA LEU A 435 31.75 9.14 7.01
C LEU A 435 31.51 10.50 7.67
N ASP A 436 32.53 11.09 8.29
CA ASP A 436 32.45 12.44 8.84
C ASP A 436 32.16 13.50 7.76
N VAL A 437 32.78 13.38 6.59
CA VAL A 437 32.47 14.22 5.42
C VAL A 437 31.01 14.04 5.00
N LEU A 438 30.55 12.80 4.83
CA LEU A 438 29.17 12.52 4.41
C LEU A 438 28.15 13.06 5.42
N LEU A 439 28.37 12.87 6.73
CA LEU A 439 27.47 13.41 7.76
C LEU A 439 27.38 14.94 7.67
N LYS A 440 28.52 15.63 7.53
CA LYS A 440 28.55 17.10 7.42
C LYS A 440 27.87 17.61 6.15
N GLU A 441 28.08 16.95 5.01
CA GLU A 441 27.53 17.37 3.72
C GLU A 441 26.05 17.02 3.57
N PHE A 442 25.62 15.85 4.04
CA PHE A 442 24.28 15.34 3.80
C PHE A 442 23.31 15.64 4.95
N GLY A 443 23.82 15.82 6.18
CA GLY A 443 23.03 16.10 7.37
C GLY A 443 22.42 17.50 7.42
N ASN A 444 22.73 18.40 6.48
CA ASN A 444 22.21 19.78 6.45
C ASN A 444 22.36 20.54 7.79
N GLY A 445 23.47 20.33 8.50
CA GLY A 445 23.72 20.90 9.83
C GLY A 445 23.01 20.19 10.99
N GLY A 446 22.32 19.09 10.72
CA GLY A 446 21.73 18.20 11.72
C GLY A 446 22.73 17.20 12.31
N LEU A 447 22.21 16.32 13.19
CA LEU A 447 22.98 15.30 13.91
C LEU A 447 22.89 13.91 13.27
N PHE A 448 22.06 13.77 12.22
CA PHE A 448 21.87 12.55 11.46
C PHE A 448 22.60 12.63 10.12
N PHE A 449 22.90 11.48 9.52
CA PHE A 449 23.64 11.42 8.27
C PHE A 449 22.93 12.11 7.11
N VAL A 450 21.60 12.06 7.03
CA VAL A 450 20.85 12.63 5.90
C VAL A 450 19.68 13.48 6.41
N GLY A 451 19.75 14.77 6.10
CA GLY A 451 18.78 15.75 6.57
C GLY A 451 18.75 15.86 8.10
N ASN A 452 17.58 16.19 8.65
CA ASN A 452 17.39 16.46 10.08
C ASN A 452 16.57 15.40 10.81
N HIS A 453 16.52 14.17 10.29
CA HIS A 453 15.74 13.08 10.89
C HIS A 453 16.53 11.77 10.89
N LEU A 454 16.17 10.88 11.82
CA LEU A 454 16.73 9.54 11.89
C LEU A 454 16.41 8.78 10.60
N THR A 455 17.44 8.19 9.99
CA THR A 455 17.31 7.26 8.87
C THR A 455 17.94 5.92 9.21
N TRP A 456 17.71 4.91 8.38
CA TRP A 456 18.34 3.61 8.57
C TRP A 456 19.86 3.64 8.35
N ALA A 457 20.43 4.69 7.73
CA ALA A 457 21.88 4.86 7.66
C ALA A 457 22.49 5.09 9.06
N ASP A 458 21.83 5.88 9.90
CA ASP A 458 22.23 6.12 11.28
C ASP A 458 22.17 4.83 12.11
N LEU A 459 21.11 4.03 11.92
CA LEU A 459 20.95 2.74 12.58
C LEU A 459 21.98 1.70 12.10
N TYR A 460 22.31 1.72 10.81
CA TYR A 460 23.37 0.88 10.23
C TYR A 460 24.72 1.24 10.84
N PHE A 461 25.06 2.53 10.85
CA PHE A 461 26.28 3.04 11.48
C PHE A 461 26.34 2.64 12.95
N TYR A 462 25.27 2.88 13.70
CA TYR A 462 25.18 2.55 15.12
C TYR A 462 25.51 1.07 15.40
N ASN A 463 24.86 0.15 14.68
CA ASN A 463 25.05 -1.29 14.83
C ASN A 463 26.51 -1.72 14.60
N PHE A 464 27.07 -1.37 13.45
CA PHE A 464 28.40 -1.86 13.09
C PHE A 464 29.51 -1.23 13.93
N PHE A 465 29.33 0.01 14.37
CA PHE A 465 30.29 0.66 15.26
C PHE A 465 30.23 0.16 16.70
N GLU A 466 29.16 -0.49 17.17
CA GLU A 466 29.20 -1.19 18.45
C GLU A 466 30.30 -2.26 18.48
N THR A 467 30.46 -3.01 17.39
CA THR A 467 31.48 -4.07 17.31
C THR A 467 32.89 -3.47 17.32
N ILE A 468 33.11 -2.41 16.52
CA ILE A 468 34.43 -1.75 16.42
C ILE A 468 34.82 -1.10 17.75
N LEU A 469 33.88 -0.43 18.43
CA LEU A 469 34.12 0.22 19.73
C LEU A 469 34.36 -0.79 20.85
N GLY A 470 33.79 -2.01 20.74
CA GLY A 470 34.13 -3.10 21.65
C GLY A 470 35.59 -3.55 21.58
N ILE A 471 36.28 -3.26 20.46
CA ILE A 471 37.69 -3.59 20.24
C ILE A 471 38.59 -2.36 20.50
N ASN A 472 38.17 -1.18 20.04
CA ASN A 472 38.87 0.09 20.23
C ASN A 472 37.87 1.19 20.63
N GLU A 473 37.69 1.35 21.94
CA GLU A 473 36.72 2.27 22.54
C GLU A 473 36.89 3.75 22.15
N ASN A 474 38.11 4.16 21.80
CA ASN A 474 38.47 5.57 21.56
C ASN A 474 38.51 5.92 20.06
N CYS A 475 38.11 5.01 19.16
CA CYS A 475 38.27 5.21 17.72
C CYS A 475 37.44 6.37 17.14
N LEU A 476 36.43 6.87 17.86
CA LEU A 476 35.58 7.99 17.46
C LEU A 476 35.96 9.33 18.11
N ASP A 477 36.95 9.38 19.02
CA ASP A 477 37.22 10.60 19.80
C ASP A 477 37.68 11.79 18.93
N ILE A 478 38.32 11.51 17.79
CA ILE A 478 38.72 12.53 16.82
C ILE A 478 37.60 12.91 15.83
N TYR A 479 36.44 12.24 15.90
CA TYR A 479 35.25 12.47 15.06
C TYR A 479 34.02 12.78 15.91
N PRO A 480 33.95 13.98 16.54
CA PRO A 480 32.90 14.32 17.50
C PRO A 480 31.49 14.30 16.90
N SER A 481 31.34 14.61 15.61
CA SER A 481 30.10 14.51 14.83
C SER A 481 29.54 13.08 14.81
N LEU A 482 30.39 12.10 14.50
CA LEU A 482 30.03 10.69 14.45
C LEU A 482 29.71 10.14 15.84
N LYS A 483 30.46 10.59 16.86
CA LYS A 483 30.16 10.27 18.27
C LYS A 483 28.78 10.80 18.67
N GLN A 484 28.50 12.06 18.35
CA GLN A 484 27.21 12.69 18.63
C GLN A 484 26.05 12.03 17.89
N ASN A 485 26.22 11.61 16.63
CA ASN A 485 25.22 10.84 15.90
C ASN A 485 24.79 9.58 16.66
N ARG A 486 25.75 8.80 17.17
CA ARG A 486 25.43 7.58 17.95
C ARG A 486 24.69 7.91 19.24
N GLU A 487 25.11 8.95 19.95
CA GLU A 487 24.43 9.39 21.16
C GLU A 487 22.97 9.81 20.88
N GLU A 488 22.71 10.46 19.75
CA GLU A 488 21.34 10.82 19.35
C GLU A 488 20.48 9.63 18.94
N VAL A 489 21.07 8.58 18.35
CA VAL A 489 20.40 7.30 18.09
C VAL A 489 20.02 6.63 19.42
N GLU A 490 20.92 6.60 20.40
CA GLU A 490 20.66 5.99 21.72
C GLU A 490 19.59 6.72 22.51
N LYS A 491 19.49 8.05 22.36
CA LYS A 491 18.46 8.87 23.02
C LYS A 491 17.06 8.67 22.45
N GLN A 492 16.91 8.03 21.28
CA GLN A 492 15.59 7.77 20.73
C GLN A 492 14.81 6.84 21.68
N PRO A 493 13.64 7.24 22.22
CA PRO A 493 12.99 6.52 23.33
C PRO A 493 12.77 5.03 23.08
N LYS A 494 12.27 4.66 21.88
CA LYS A 494 12.01 3.27 21.52
C LYS A 494 13.30 2.46 21.31
N ILE A 495 14.36 3.10 20.82
CA ILE A 495 15.68 2.47 20.66
C ILE A 495 16.31 2.26 22.04
N ALA A 496 16.30 3.27 22.90
CA ALA A 496 16.79 3.17 24.28
C ALA A 496 16.13 2.01 25.04
N GLU A 497 14.81 1.89 24.91
CA GLU A 497 14.04 0.78 25.50
C GLU A 497 14.46 -0.58 24.92
N TYR A 498 14.58 -0.68 23.60
CA TYR A 498 15.06 -1.89 22.94
C TYR A 498 16.48 -2.28 23.40
N LEU A 499 17.42 -1.34 23.40
CA LEU A 499 18.82 -1.56 23.79
C LEU A 499 18.96 -2.01 25.25
N LYS A 500 18.11 -1.49 26.14
CA LYS A 500 18.06 -1.91 27.55
C LYS A 500 17.61 -3.36 27.72
N ASN A 501 16.72 -3.83 26.85
CA ASN A 501 16.04 -5.12 26.99
C ASN A 501 16.58 -6.23 26.07
N ARG A 502 17.35 -5.88 25.03
CA ARG A 502 17.88 -6.87 24.08
C ARG A 502 18.86 -7.85 24.76
N PRO A 503 18.93 -9.12 24.32
CA PRO A 503 19.89 -10.09 24.84
C PRO A 503 21.34 -9.63 24.66
N LYS A 504 22.18 -9.88 25.67
CA LYS A 504 23.63 -9.67 25.58
C LYS A 504 24.26 -10.80 24.77
N THR A 505 24.98 -10.44 23.71
CA THR A 505 25.67 -11.37 22.80
C THR A 505 27.11 -10.89 22.58
N SER A 506 28.03 -11.81 22.27
CA SER A 506 29.46 -11.52 22.13
C SER A 506 29.79 -10.68 20.89
N ILE A 507 28.96 -10.76 19.84
CA ILE A 507 29.07 -10.02 18.58
C ILE A 507 27.73 -9.40 18.25
#